data_AF-A0A1F6IBU1-F1
#
_entry.id   AF-A0A1F6IBU1-F1
#
_cell.length_a   1.000
_cell.length_b   1.000
_cell.length_c   1.000
_cell.angle_alpha   90.00
_cell.angle_beta   90.00
_cell.angle_gamma   90.00
#
_symmetry.space_group_name_H-M   'P 1'
#
loop_
_entity.id
_entity.type
_entity.pdbx_description
1 polymer ?
#
loop_
_entity_poly.entity_id
_entity_poly.type
_entity_poly.pdbx_seq_one_letter_code
_entity_poly.pdbx_strand_id
1 'polypeptide(L)'
;MLTSTLGGLIKDHRIKKRLSQLEVSLRIGWKDSTRLSKIEQGRVGKPTRETLDKIVNALELNAYDRGQIFLATRIVPTSEEVNSVILKVKEKMKDFKYPLMLVDFTWNTFYFNKLCIDLFKLSDKEYRFLEKNKLNWLELLFLRKSFNNVKLKAGYTEMSMSVSEEYFISHFKFEQSNNTSEKWFRNLLLKLSKDSNFRKLWAKTPPSKEEHFYNYEINHFTGNWRGKEETLRFHIFAVHPTFDSRFALLIHQPADVNTFKFYAK
;
A
#
# COMPACT_ATOMS: atom_id res chain seq x y z
N MET A 1 -5.00 17.08 1.69
CA MET A 1 -3.82 17.17 2.57
C MET A 1 -2.65 17.73 1.77
N LEU A 2 -1.97 18.79 2.25
CA LEU A 2 -0.73 19.26 1.63
C LEU A 2 0.33 18.17 1.80
N THR A 3 0.56 17.34 0.77
CA THR A 3 1.73 16.47 0.72
C THR A 3 2.95 17.39 0.65
N SER A 4 3.67 17.50 1.76
CA SER A 4 4.97 18.16 1.81
C SER A 4 5.85 17.61 0.70
N THR A 5 6.35 18.50 -0.15
CA THR A 5 7.22 18.11 -1.27
C THR A 5 8.46 17.40 -0.72
N LEU A 6 9.09 16.53 -1.51
CA LEU A 6 10.35 15.88 -1.13
C LEU A 6 11.37 16.90 -0.58
N GLY A 7 11.51 18.02 -1.29
CA GLY A 7 12.43 19.09 -0.90
C GLY A 7 12.08 19.72 0.44
N GLY A 8 10.79 19.93 0.70
CA GLY A 8 10.27 20.37 2.00
C GLY A 8 10.60 19.39 3.12
N LEU A 9 10.33 18.09 2.91
CA LEU A 9 10.63 17.05 3.91
C LEU A 9 12.12 17.00 4.27
N ILE A 10 13.01 17.00 3.26
CA ILE A 10 14.46 17.00 3.47
C ILE A 10 14.88 18.25 4.26
N LYS A 11 14.39 19.42 3.85
CA LYS A 11 14.67 20.70 4.50
C LYS A 11 14.21 20.70 5.96
N ASP A 12 13.00 20.20 6.24
CA ASP A 12 12.42 20.19 7.58
C ASP A 12 13.23 19.29 8.52
N HIS A 13 13.60 18.09 8.09
CA HIS A 13 14.46 17.21 8.89
C HIS A 13 15.85 17.81 9.11
N ARG A 14 16.44 18.42 8.08
CA ARG A 14 17.73 19.10 8.18
C ARG A 14 17.69 20.24 9.22
N ILE A 15 16.67 21.09 9.15
CA ILE A 15 16.48 22.21 10.09
C ILE A 15 16.25 21.71 11.52
N LYS A 16 15.41 20.67 11.70
CA LYS A 16 15.18 20.05 13.03
C LYS A 16 16.47 19.55 13.67
N LYS A 17 17.41 19.06 12.87
CA LYS A 17 18.75 18.61 13.32
C LYS A 17 19.80 19.71 13.34
N ARG A 18 19.42 20.96 13.05
CA ARG A 18 20.31 22.14 13.02
C ARG A 18 21.50 21.99 12.07
N LEU A 19 21.35 21.21 11.01
CA LEU A 19 22.40 20.97 10.01
C LEU A 19 22.33 22.05 8.92
N SER A 20 23.49 22.57 8.50
CA SER A 20 23.55 23.43 7.31
C SER A 20 23.46 22.60 6.02
N GLN A 21 23.07 23.22 4.91
CA GLN A 21 23.10 22.52 3.61
C GLN A 21 24.52 22.08 3.23
N LEU A 22 25.52 22.92 3.53
CA LEU A 22 26.92 22.61 3.28
C LEU A 22 27.38 21.39 4.06
N GLU A 23 27.02 21.30 5.34
CA GLU A 23 27.37 20.17 6.19
C GLU A 23 26.81 18.85 5.67
N VAL A 24 25.52 18.82 5.32
CA VAL A 24 24.90 17.62 4.74
C VAL A 24 25.57 17.25 3.41
N SER A 25 25.83 18.23 2.55
CA SER A 25 26.55 18.02 1.28
C SER A 25 27.92 17.39 1.50
N LEU A 26 28.71 17.90 2.44
CA LEU A 26 30.04 17.37 2.74
C LEU A 26 29.97 15.93 3.29
N ARG A 27 29.02 15.63 4.18
CA ARG A 27 28.78 14.28 4.72
C ARG A 27 28.48 13.24 3.62
N ILE A 28 27.82 13.65 2.53
CA ILE A 28 27.50 12.75 1.40
C ILE A 28 28.55 12.77 0.27
N GLY A 29 29.67 13.46 0.48
CA GLY A 29 30.79 13.53 -0.46
C GLY A 29 30.60 14.54 -1.60
N TRP A 30 29.71 15.52 -1.45
CA TRP A 30 29.59 16.63 -2.40
C TRP A 30 30.50 17.79 -2.03
N LYS A 31 30.97 18.53 -3.04
CA LYS A 31 31.90 19.65 -2.87
C LYS A 31 31.22 20.95 -2.40
N ASP A 32 29.91 21.09 -2.66
CA ASP A 32 29.14 22.30 -2.37
C ASP A 32 27.67 22.00 -2.03
N SER A 33 26.94 23.03 -1.57
CA SER A 33 25.53 22.96 -1.19
C SER A 33 24.54 23.10 -2.36
N THR A 34 25.00 23.42 -3.57
CA THR A 34 24.15 23.78 -4.72
C THR A 34 23.18 22.66 -5.07
N ARG A 35 23.67 21.43 -5.11
CA ARG A 35 22.84 20.28 -5.47
C ARG A 35 21.78 19.99 -4.41
N LEU A 36 22.13 20.05 -3.13
CA LEU A 36 21.16 19.88 -2.04
C LEU A 36 20.13 21.02 -2.04
N SER A 37 20.57 22.26 -2.23
CA SER A 37 19.68 23.42 -2.33
C SER A 37 18.67 23.27 -3.47
N LYS A 38 19.11 22.79 -4.65
CA LYS A 38 18.20 22.54 -5.76
C LYS A 38 17.20 21.42 -5.45
N ILE A 39 17.60 20.37 -4.73
CA ILE A 39 16.70 19.30 -4.25
C ILE A 39 15.65 19.88 -3.28
N GLU A 40 16.08 20.64 -2.28
CA GLU A 40 15.18 21.25 -1.29
C GLU A 40 14.17 22.23 -1.91
N GLN A 41 14.55 22.89 -3.00
CA GLN A 41 13.69 23.80 -3.75
C GLN A 41 12.83 23.10 -4.82
N GLY A 42 12.97 21.79 -5.02
CA GLY A 42 12.26 21.06 -6.08
C GLY A 42 12.68 21.43 -7.51
N ARG A 43 13.88 22.00 -7.69
CA ARG A 43 14.42 22.48 -8.98
C ARG A 43 15.24 21.42 -9.74
N VAL A 44 15.28 20.20 -9.24
CA VAL A 44 15.92 19.06 -9.91
C VAL A 44 14.92 17.93 -10.08
N GLY A 45 15.17 17.09 -11.08
CA GLY A 45 14.45 15.84 -11.24
C GLY A 45 14.56 14.93 -10.02
N LYS A 46 13.71 13.90 -10.00
CA LYS A 46 13.64 12.89 -8.93
C LYS A 46 15.03 12.32 -8.61
N PRO A 47 15.57 12.52 -7.39
CA PRO A 47 16.86 11.97 -7.00
C PRO A 47 16.86 10.44 -7.05
N THR A 48 18.03 9.85 -7.31
CA THR A 48 18.19 8.39 -7.31
C THR A 48 18.08 7.83 -5.90
N ARG A 49 17.77 6.52 -5.77
CA ARG A 49 17.77 5.83 -4.48
C ARG A 49 19.10 6.00 -3.75
N GLU A 50 20.22 5.81 -4.45
CA GLU A 50 21.56 5.98 -3.88
C GLU A 50 21.79 7.39 -3.33
N THR A 51 21.34 8.42 -4.07
CA THR A 51 21.44 9.81 -3.61
C THR A 51 20.62 10.02 -2.34
N LEU A 52 19.40 9.48 -2.30
CA LEU A 52 18.53 9.60 -1.14
C LEU A 52 19.04 8.80 0.05
N ASP A 53 19.56 7.59 -0.15
CA ASP A 53 20.22 6.79 0.89
C ASP A 53 21.35 7.59 1.55
N LYS A 54 22.18 8.26 0.76
CA LYS A 54 23.23 9.14 1.29
C LYS A 54 22.64 10.31 2.11
N ILE A 55 21.62 10.98 1.59
CA ILE A 55 20.97 12.12 2.29
C ILE A 55 20.33 11.66 3.61
N VAL A 56 19.51 10.60 3.60
CA VAL A 56 18.83 10.12 4.81
C VAL A 56 19.82 9.62 5.87
N ASN A 57 20.94 9.03 5.45
CA ASN A 57 22.01 8.62 6.35
C ASN A 57 22.75 9.83 6.93
N ALA A 58 23.08 10.84 6.11
CA ALA A 58 23.72 12.07 6.59
C ALA A 58 22.83 12.88 7.55
N LEU A 59 21.52 12.80 7.35
CA LEU A 59 20.50 13.34 8.25
C LEU A 59 20.20 12.42 9.43
N GLU A 60 20.76 11.21 9.51
CA GLU A 60 20.51 10.24 10.59
C GLU A 60 19.01 10.05 10.87
N LEU A 61 18.22 9.85 9.81
CA LEU A 61 16.77 9.68 9.92
C LEU A 61 16.42 8.32 10.53
N ASN A 62 15.36 8.28 11.34
CA ASN A 62 14.78 7.01 11.77
C ASN A 62 14.08 6.31 10.58
N ALA A 63 13.65 5.07 10.79
CA ALA A 63 13.07 4.25 9.72
C ALA A 63 11.73 4.81 9.18
N TYR A 64 10.92 5.46 10.03
CA TYR A 64 9.68 6.11 9.61
C TYR A 64 9.93 7.29 8.68
N ASP A 65 10.80 8.21 9.10
CA ASP A 65 11.15 9.42 8.35
C ASP A 65 11.85 9.06 7.04
N ARG A 66 12.73 8.06 7.05
CA ARG A 66 13.31 7.46 5.84
C ARG A 66 12.23 6.93 4.91
N GLY A 67 11.24 6.21 5.45
CA GLY A 67 10.07 5.76 4.73
C GLY A 67 9.31 6.91 4.08
N GLN A 68 9.14 8.05 4.77
CA GLN A 68 8.43 9.20 4.22
C GLN A 68 9.17 9.82 3.02
N ILE A 69 10.49 9.95 3.11
CA ILE A 69 11.32 10.43 2.01
C ILE A 69 11.22 9.51 0.78
N PHE A 70 11.27 8.20 1.00
CA PHE A 70 11.11 7.24 -0.10
C PHE A 70 9.70 7.17 -0.65
N LEU A 71 8.68 7.33 0.19
CA LEU A 71 7.29 7.41 -0.25
C LEU A 71 7.06 8.65 -1.11
N ALA A 72 7.57 9.81 -0.69
CA ALA A 72 7.49 11.06 -1.44
C ALA A 72 8.18 10.97 -2.81
N THR A 73 9.24 10.15 -2.91
CA THR A 73 9.93 9.86 -4.17
C THR A 73 9.41 8.62 -4.87
N ARG A 74 8.38 7.94 -4.37
CA ARG A 74 7.82 6.73 -4.98
C ARG A 74 8.87 5.63 -5.23
N ILE A 75 9.84 5.52 -4.33
CA ILE A 75 10.85 4.46 -4.37
C ILE A 75 10.27 3.21 -3.72
N VAL A 76 10.11 2.17 -4.56
CA VAL A 76 9.63 0.84 -4.14
C VAL A 76 10.61 0.23 -3.14
N PRO A 77 10.12 -0.41 -2.06
CA PRO A 77 10.99 -1.04 -1.08
C PRO A 77 11.78 -2.21 -1.68
N THR A 78 13.00 -2.42 -1.18
CA THR A 78 13.82 -3.59 -1.58
C THR A 78 13.32 -4.87 -0.90
N SER A 79 13.79 -6.02 -1.39
CA SER A 79 13.45 -7.32 -0.79
C SER A 79 13.87 -7.40 0.69
N GLU A 80 15.02 -6.83 1.04
CA GLU A 80 15.52 -6.79 2.43
C GLU A 80 14.63 -5.92 3.32
N GLU A 81 14.24 -4.73 2.83
CA GLU A 81 13.34 -3.82 3.53
C GLU A 81 11.97 -4.46 3.75
N VAL A 82 11.40 -5.07 2.71
CA VAL A 82 10.14 -5.83 2.79
C VAL A 82 10.24 -6.95 3.82
N ASN A 83 11.28 -7.78 3.77
CA ASN A 83 11.45 -8.90 4.70
C ASN A 83 11.59 -8.43 6.15
N SER A 84 12.34 -7.35 6.39
CA SER A 84 12.47 -6.73 7.71
C SER A 84 11.11 -6.27 8.26
N VAL A 85 10.30 -5.64 7.41
CA VAL A 85 8.95 -5.20 7.78
C VAL A 85 8.04 -6.41 8.06
N ILE A 86 8.03 -7.43 7.20
CA ILE A 86 7.23 -8.65 7.41
C ILE A 86 7.55 -9.29 8.76
N LEU A 87 8.84 -9.41 9.13
CA LEU A 87 9.24 -10.00 10.40
C LEU A 87 8.68 -9.21 11.59
N LYS A 88 8.80 -7.88 11.57
CA LYS A 88 8.26 -7.00 12.62
C LYS A 88 6.74 -7.11 12.72
N VAL A 89 6.04 -7.17 11.58
CA VAL A 89 4.58 -7.34 11.56
C VAL A 89 4.18 -8.70 12.13
N LYS A 90 4.83 -9.79 11.70
CA LYS A 90 4.58 -11.14 12.20
C LYS A 90 4.80 -11.22 13.70
N GLU A 91 5.86 -10.62 14.21
CA GLU A 91 6.17 -10.58 15.65
C GLU A 91 5.12 -9.80 16.45
N LYS A 92 4.77 -8.58 16.02
CA LYS A 92 3.84 -7.69 16.74
C LYS A 92 2.38 -8.11 16.63
N MET A 93 2.00 -8.75 15.52
CA MET A 93 0.61 -9.10 15.21
C MET A 93 0.34 -10.60 15.30
N LYS A 94 1.23 -11.38 15.93
CA LYS A 94 1.09 -12.85 16.04
C LYS A 94 -0.24 -13.30 16.64
N ASP A 95 -0.75 -12.57 17.63
CA ASP A 95 -1.97 -12.89 18.38
C ASP A 95 -3.19 -12.10 17.87
N PHE A 96 -3.05 -11.41 16.73
CA PHE A 96 -4.13 -10.60 16.19
C PHE A 96 -5.26 -11.48 15.66
N LYS A 97 -6.47 -11.29 16.21
CA LYS A 97 -7.62 -12.21 16.07
C LYS A 97 -8.45 -12.02 14.80
N TYR A 98 -8.07 -11.11 13.91
CA TYR A 98 -8.87 -10.78 12.73
C TYR A 98 -8.02 -10.72 11.46
N PRO A 99 -8.63 -10.79 10.26
CA PRO A 99 -7.90 -10.71 9.01
C PRO A 99 -7.02 -9.46 8.93
N LEU A 100 -5.75 -9.68 8.59
CA LEU A 100 -4.75 -8.64 8.52
C LEU A 100 -3.85 -8.84 7.31
N MET A 101 -3.58 -7.73 6.62
CA MET A 101 -2.73 -7.71 5.44
C MET A 101 -1.69 -6.61 5.53
N LEU A 102 -0.53 -6.84 4.92
CA LEU A 102 0.51 -5.84 4.74
C LEU A 102 0.65 -5.50 3.26
N VAL A 103 0.47 -4.24 2.93
CA VAL A 103 0.61 -3.70 1.57
C VAL A 103 1.63 -2.58 1.53
N ASP A 104 2.19 -2.27 0.36
CA ASP A 104 2.89 -1.00 0.12
C ASP A 104 2.02 0.01 -0.63
N PHE A 105 2.56 1.23 -0.80
CA PHE A 105 1.96 2.30 -1.59
C PHE A 105 1.73 1.96 -3.07
N THR A 106 2.32 0.88 -3.58
CA THR A 106 2.08 0.41 -4.95
C THR A 106 0.95 -0.61 -5.03
N TRP A 107 0.35 -0.97 -3.88
CA TRP A 107 -0.66 -2.03 -3.69
C TRP A 107 -0.12 -3.46 -3.82
N ASN A 108 1.21 -3.65 -3.71
CA ASN A 108 1.75 -5.00 -3.59
C ASN A 108 1.46 -5.55 -2.20
N THR A 109 0.94 -6.77 -2.14
CA THR A 109 0.70 -7.43 -0.86
C THR A 109 1.88 -8.33 -0.50
N PHE A 110 2.41 -8.13 0.69
CA PHE A 110 3.61 -8.83 1.17
C PHE A 110 3.33 -9.84 2.28
N TYR A 111 2.22 -9.67 3.00
CA TYR A 111 1.83 -10.58 4.07
C TYR A 111 0.32 -10.60 4.24
N PHE A 112 -0.19 -11.80 4.56
CA PHE A 112 -1.54 -12.08 4.99
C PHE A 112 -1.46 -13.02 6.19
N ASN A 113 -2.21 -12.75 7.24
CA ASN A 113 -2.40 -13.77 8.27
C ASN A 113 -3.33 -14.89 7.78
N LYS A 114 -3.38 -16.00 8.50
CA LYS A 114 -4.21 -17.16 8.11
C LYS A 114 -5.71 -16.82 8.03
N LEU A 115 -6.18 -15.86 8.81
CA LEU A 115 -7.59 -15.46 8.83
C LEU A 115 -8.05 -14.78 7.51
N CYS A 116 -7.11 -14.21 6.75
CA CYS A 116 -7.41 -13.77 5.38
C CYS A 116 -7.73 -14.95 4.44
N ILE A 117 -7.15 -16.12 4.66
CA ILE A 117 -7.44 -17.33 3.87
C ILE A 117 -8.92 -17.67 3.99
N ASP A 118 -9.44 -17.65 5.23
CA ASP A 118 -10.84 -17.94 5.51
C ASP A 118 -11.77 -16.86 4.95
N LEU A 119 -11.42 -15.58 5.14
CA LEU A 119 -12.21 -14.45 4.65
C LEU A 119 -12.37 -14.49 3.12
N PHE A 120 -11.27 -14.70 2.40
CA PHE A 120 -11.26 -14.71 0.94
C PHE A 120 -11.51 -16.10 0.33
N LYS A 121 -11.77 -17.11 1.17
CA LYS A 121 -11.96 -18.52 0.78
C LYS A 121 -10.86 -19.05 -0.14
N LEU A 122 -9.60 -18.74 0.20
CA LEU A 122 -8.44 -19.22 -0.54
C LEU A 122 -8.12 -20.65 -0.14
N SER A 123 -7.77 -21.50 -1.10
CA SER A 123 -7.14 -22.79 -0.80
C SER A 123 -5.69 -22.62 -0.32
N ASP A 124 -5.12 -23.64 0.32
CA ASP A 124 -3.71 -23.60 0.76
C ASP A 124 -2.73 -23.39 -0.41
N LYS A 125 -2.98 -24.05 -1.55
CA LYS A 125 -2.21 -23.87 -2.78
C LYS A 125 -2.26 -22.41 -3.22
N GLU A 126 -3.44 -21.82 -3.09
CA GLU A 126 -3.70 -20.46 -3.48
C GLU A 126 -2.99 -19.46 -2.58
N TYR A 127 -3.08 -19.64 -1.26
CA TYR A 127 -2.36 -18.86 -0.26
C TYR A 127 -0.85 -18.90 -0.47
N ARG A 128 -0.27 -20.10 -0.62
CA ARG A 128 1.18 -20.26 -0.85
C ARG A 128 1.64 -19.57 -2.14
N PHE A 129 0.81 -19.58 -3.18
CA PHE A 129 1.10 -18.85 -4.40
C PHE A 129 1.10 -17.32 -4.17
N LEU A 130 0.18 -16.79 -3.36
CA LEU A 130 0.17 -15.36 -3.03
C LEU A 130 1.40 -14.96 -2.22
N GLU A 131 1.74 -15.75 -1.20
CA GLU A 131 2.92 -15.51 -0.35
C GLU A 131 4.22 -15.51 -1.16
N LYS A 132 4.35 -16.41 -2.14
CA LYS A 132 5.56 -16.50 -2.98
C LYS A 132 5.66 -15.38 -4.01
N ASN A 133 4.56 -14.97 -4.63
CA ASN A 133 4.59 -14.10 -5.81
C ASN A 133 4.44 -12.60 -5.50
N LYS A 134 4.11 -12.21 -4.25
CA LYS A 134 3.99 -10.81 -3.81
C LYS A 134 3.13 -9.97 -4.77
N LEU A 135 1.90 -10.44 -5.01
CA LEU A 135 1.04 -9.89 -6.04
C LEU A 135 0.48 -8.51 -5.68
N ASN A 136 0.29 -7.69 -6.70
CA ASN A 136 -0.49 -6.48 -6.62
C ASN A 136 -1.98 -6.82 -6.43
N TRP A 137 -2.70 -5.99 -5.68
CA TRP A 137 -4.14 -6.16 -5.52
C TRP A 137 -4.91 -6.17 -6.84
N LEU A 138 -4.53 -5.37 -7.83
CA LEU A 138 -5.15 -5.46 -9.14
C LEU A 138 -4.91 -6.83 -9.79
N GLU A 139 -3.71 -7.38 -9.64
CA GLU A 139 -3.42 -8.72 -10.18
C GLU A 139 -4.28 -9.80 -9.54
N LEU A 140 -4.58 -9.69 -8.25
CA LEU A 140 -5.46 -10.63 -7.56
C LEU A 140 -6.85 -10.71 -8.20
N LEU A 141 -7.40 -9.56 -8.60
CA LEU A 141 -8.73 -9.47 -9.21
C LEU A 141 -8.79 -10.16 -10.58
N PHE A 142 -7.75 -9.99 -11.39
CA PHE A 142 -7.75 -10.50 -12.78
C PHE A 142 -7.12 -11.89 -12.92
N LEU A 143 -6.26 -12.31 -12.00
CA LEU A 143 -5.60 -13.62 -12.10
C LEU A 143 -6.44 -14.79 -11.57
N ARG A 144 -7.54 -14.54 -10.85
CA ARG A 144 -8.27 -15.63 -10.18
C ARG A 144 -9.79 -15.51 -10.23
N LYS A 145 -10.39 -16.48 -10.94
CA LYS A 145 -11.83 -16.79 -10.85
C LYS A 145 -12.28 -17.18 -9.44
N SER A 146 -11.38 -17.63 -8.56
CA SER A 146 -11.72 -18.13 -7.22
C SER A 146 -12.05 -17.05 -6.20
N PHE A 147 -11.58 -15.80 -6.38
CA PHE A 147 -12.06 -14.67 -5.58
C PHE A 147 -13.54 -14.36 -5.86
N ASN A 148 -14.12 -14.87 -6.95
CA ASN A 148 -15.56 -14.74 -7.24
C ASN A 148 -16.46 -15.50 -6.24
N ASN A 149 -15.89 -16.32 -5.37
CA ASN A 149 -16.64 -17.06 -4.35
C ASN A 149 -17.09 -16.18 -3.17
N VAL A 150 -16.60 -14.93 -3.10
CA VAL A 150 -17.00 -13.95 -2.10
C VAL A 150 -17.41 -12.66 -2.81
N LYS A 151 -18.64 -12.21 -2.58
CA LYS A 151 -19.15 -10.92 -3.05
C LYS A 151 -18.72 -9.85 -2.06
N LEU A 152 -17.95 -8.88 -2.52
CA LEU A 152 -17.53 -7.73 -1.73
C LEU A 152 -18.43 -6.54 -2.05
N LYS A 153 -18.90 -5.85 -1.01
CA LYS A 153 -19.70 -4.63 -1.11
C LYS A 153 -19.12 -3.56 -0.19
N ALA A 154 -18.72 -2.42 -0.75
CA ALA A 154 -18.27 -1.27 0.01
C ALA A 154 -19.50 -0.41 0.33
N GLY A 155 -19.59 0.14 1.54
CA GLY A 155 -20.72 0.99 1.86
C GLY A 155 -20.59 1.76 3.17
N TYR A 156 -20.49 3.08 3.04
CA TYR A 156 -20.79 4.05 4.10
C TYR A 156 -22.28 4.45 4.13
N THR A 157 -23.03 4.17 3.04
CA THR A 157 -24.42 4.58 2.83
C THR A 157 -25.27 3.43 2.26
N GLU A 158 -26.60 3.58 2.27
CA GLU A 158 -27.55 2.60 1.70
C GLU A 158 -27.28 2.30 0.21
N MET A 159 -26.65 3.24 -0.52
CA MET A 159 -26.07 3.03 -1.86
C MET A 159 -24.76 2.25 -1.77
N SER A 160 -24.89 1.04 -1.30
CA SER A 160 -23.80 0.10 -1.15
C SER A 160 -23.39 -0.39 -2.55
N MET A 161 -22.23 0.03 -3.03
CA MET A 161 -21.72 -0.39 -4.34
C MET A 161 -21.16 -1.79 -4.21
N SER A 162 -21.49 -2.68 -5.16
CA SER A 162 -20.67 -3.88 -5.34
C SER A 162 -19.25 -3.43 -5.62
N VAL A 163 -18.27 -3.97 -4.90
CA VAL A 163 -16.86 -3.72 -5.19
C VAL A 163 -16.52 -4.52 -6.43
N SER A 164 -16.85 -3.93 -7.57
CA SER A 164 -16.60 -4.50 -8.89
C SER A 164 -15.13 -4.32 -9.26
N GLU A 165 -14.68 -5.07 -10.26
CA GLU A 165 -13.37 -4.85 -10.89
C GLU A 165 -13.19 -3.38 -11.33
N GLU A 166 -14.29 -2.72 -11.73
CA GLU A 166 -14.29 -1.30 -12.10
C GLU A 166 -14.02 -0.39 -10.90
N TYR A 167 -14.58 -0.70 -9.72
CA TYR A 167 -14.30 0.08 -8.51
C TYR A 167 -12.80 0.10 -8.21
N PHE A 168 -12.16 -1.07 -8.19
CA PHE A 168 -10.72 -1.17 -7.93
C PHE A 168 -9.87 -0.49 -9.00
N ILE A 169 -10.23 -0.64 -10.29
CA ILE A 169 -9.54 0.08 -11.37
C ILE A 169 -9.67 1.59 -11.20
N SER A 170 -10.88 2.08 -10.89
CA SER A 170 -11.15 3.50 -10.72
C SER A 170 -10.32 4.09 -9.57
N HIS A 171 -10.24 3.38 -8.45
CA HIS A 171 -9.43 3.76 -7.28
C HIS A 171 -7.94 3.73 -7.58
N PHE A 172 -7.46 2.64 -8.18
CA PHE A 172 -6.05 2.52 -8.52
C PHE A 172 -5.61 3.62 -9.49
N LYS A 173 -6.44 3.95 -10.50
CA LYS A 173 -6.16 5.06 -11.42
C LYS A 173 -6.06 6.40 -10.70
N PHE A 174 -6.93 6.64 -9.73
CA PHE A 174 -6.93 7.87 -8.96
C PHE A 174 -5.66 7.99 -8.10
N GLU A 175 -5.38 6.97 -7.27
CA GLU A 175 -4.23 6.97 -6.36
C GLU A 175 -2.88 6.98 -7.10
N GLN A 176 -2.81 6.30 -8.23
CA GLN A 176 -1.57 6.09 -8.99
C GLN A 176 -1.45 7.01 -10.21
N SER A 177 -2.33 8.00 -10.34
CA SER A 177 -2.34 8.98 -11.44
C SER A 177 -0.98 9.67 -11.65
N ASN A 178 -0.28 9.97 -10.56
CA ASN A 178 1.04 10.61 -10.57
C ASN A 178 2.21 9.65 -10.82
N ASN A 179 1.95 8.34 -10.96
CA ASN A 179 2.98 7.30 -11.07
C ASN A 179 3.06 6.69 -12.48
N THR A 180 2.39 7.27 -13.47
CA THR A 180 2.31 6.74 -14.84
C THR A 180 3.66 6.58 -15.54
N SER A 181 4.67 7.38 -15.17
CA SER A 181 6.03 7.30 -15.70
C SER A 181 6.91 6.27 -14.98
N GLU A 182 6.50 5.77 -13.82
CA GLU A 182 7.29 4.85 -13.01
C GLU A 182 7.44 3.49 -13.69
N LYS A 183 8.63 2.90 -13.59
CA LYS A 183 8.93 1.60 -14.24
C LYS A 183 8.05 0.47 -13.69
N TRP A 184 7.84 0.44 -12.37
CA TRP A 184 7.01 -0.59 -11.72
C TRP A 184 5.55 -0.49 -12.19
N PHE A 185 5.02 0.73 -12.32
CA PHE A 185 3.63 0.96 -12.75
C PHE A 185 3.43 0.52 -14.20
N ARG A 186 4.33 0.91 -15.09
CA ARG A 186 4.31 0.49 -16.50
C ARG A 186 4.41 -1.03 -16.64
N ASN A 187 5.28 -1.67 -15.87
CA ASN A 187 5.44 -3.13 -15.88
C ASN A 187 4.17 -3.85 -15.41
N LEU A 188 3.53 -3.35 -14.34
CA LEU A 188 2.25 -3.87 -13.85
C LEU A 188 1.16 -3.77 -14.92
N LEU A 189 0.99 -2.60 -15.53
CA LEU A 189 0.00 -2.41 -16.59
C LEU A 189 0.27 -3.30 -17.80
N LEU A 190 1.54 -3.43 -18.23
CA LEU A 190 1.91 -4.33 -19.33
C LEU A 190 1.56 -5.79 -19.02
N LYS A 191 1.76 -6.22 -17.76
CA LYS A 191 1.40 -7.57 -17.32
C LYS A 191 -0.12 -7.78 -17.33
N LEU A 192 -0.89 -6.87 -16.73
CA LEU A 192 -2.35 -6.94 -16.66
C LEU A 192 -3.02 -6.80 -18.04
N SER A 193 -2.43 -6.03 -18.96
CA SER A 193 -2.94 -5.82 -20.33
C SER A 193 -2.91 -7.07 -21.20
N LYS A 194 -2.31 -8.17 -20.73
CA LYS A 194 -2.45 -9.48 -21.36
C LYS A 194 -3.86 -10.04 -21.22
N ASP A 195 -4.57 -9.66 -20.16
CA ASP A 195 -5.97 -10.02 -19.96
C ASP A 195 -6.91 -9.09 -20.73
N SER A 196 -7.78 -9.68 -21.57
CA SER A 196 -8.70 -8.91 -22.42
C SER A 196 -9.80 -8.19 -21.64
N ASN A 197 -10.26 -8.75 -20.51
CA ASN A 197 -11.24 -8.12 -19.64
C ASN A 197 -10.61 -6.91 -18.97
N PHE A 198 -9.40 -7.06 -18.41
CA PHE A 198 -8.65 -5.94 -17.85
C PHE A 198 -8.51 -4.79 -18.85
N ARG A 199 -8.09 -5.06 -20.10
CA ARG A 199 -7.96 -4.01 -21.13
C ARG A 199 -9.27 -3.26 -21.36
N LYS A 200 -10.39 -3.98 -21.48
CA LYS A 200 -11.71 -3.38 -21.69
C LYS A 200 -12.13 -2.51 -20.50
N LEU A 201 -12.03 -3.04 -19.28
CA LEU A 201 -12.36 -2.30 -18.07
C LEU A 201 -11.45 -1.09 -17.87
N TRP A 202 -10.14 -1.28 -18.03
CA TRP A 202 -9.16 -0.20 -17.93
C TRP A 202 -9.43 0.92 -18.92
N ALA A 203 -9.85 0.63 -20.16
CA ALA A 203 -10.16 1.68 -21.13
C ALA A 203 -11.43 2.48 -20.74
N LYS A 204 -12.48 1.80 -20.26
CA LYS A 204 -13.79 2.44 -20.00
C LYS A 204 -13.92 3.09 -18.63
N THR A 205 -13.19 2.61 -17.62
CA THR A 205 -13.36 3.04 -16.23
C THR A 205 -12.58 4.33 -15.96
N PRO A 206 -13.22 5.46 -15.64
CA PRO A 206 -12.52 6.68 -15.27
C PRO A 206 -11.86 6.56 -13.88
N PRO A 207 -10.85 7.39 -13.56
CA PRO A 207 -10.37 7.54 -12.19
C PRO A 207 -11.51 7.96 -11.25
N SER A 208 -11.47 7.49 -10.00
CA SER A 208 -12.47 7.88 -8.99
C SER A 208 -12.45 9.40 -8.78
N LYS A 209 -13.62 9.96 -8.50
CA LYS A 209 -13.81 11.38 -8.14
C LYS A 209 -13.91 11.59 -6.64
N GLU A 210 -14.13 10.52 -5.88
CA GLU A 210 -14.29 10.58 -4.44
C GLU A 210 -12.90 10.54 -3.78
N GLU A 211 -12.58 11.59 -3.03
CA GLU A 211 -11.55 11.54 -1.99
C GLU A 211 -12.11 10.66 -0.86
N HIS A 212 -12.07 9.34 -1.01
CA HIS A 212 -12.39 8.45 0.09
C HIS A 212 -11.45 8.75 1.26
N PHE A 213 -11.95 8.65 2.49
CA PHE A 213 -11.11 8.66 3.67
C PHE A 213 -10.16 7.44 3.59
N TYR A 214 -8.96 7.66 3.04
CA TYR A 214 -7.99 6.62 2.64
C TYR A 214 -7.63 5.58 3.72
N ASN A 215 -7.98 5.85 4.97
CA ASN A 215 -7.58 5.04 6.11
C ASN A 215 -8.74 4.24 6.72
N TYR A 216 -9.96 4.34 6.19
CA TYR A 216 -11.12 3.67 6.76
C TYR A 216 -12.16 3.33 5.68
N GLU A 217 -12.76 2.15 5.77
CA GLU A 217 -13.97 1.78 5.01
C GLU A 217 -14.81 0.74 5.76
N ILE A 218 -16.10 0.66 5.45
CA ILE A 218 -16.96 -0.44 5.89
C ILE A 218 -17.22 -1.35 4.70
N ASN A 219 -16.81 -2.61 4.86
CA ASN A 219 -16.96 -3.63 3.83
C ASN A 219 -17.84 -4.78 4.30
N HIS A 220 -18.65 -5.27 3.38
CA HIS A 220 -19.48 -6.46 3.54
C HIS A 220 -18.96 -7.56 2.62
N PHE A 221 -18.63 -8.69 3.20
CA PHE A 221 -18.21 -9.90 2.50
C PHE A 221 -19.35 -10.90 2.59
N THR A 222 -19.98 -11.21 1.46
CA THR A 222 -21.03 -12.24 1.39
C THR A 222 -20.48 -13.47 0.68
N GLY A 223 -20.58 -14.62 1.32
CA GLY A 223 -19.99 -15.86 0.82
C GLY A 223 -20.56 -17.06 1.57
N ASN A 224 -20.27 -18.25 1.06
CA ASN A 224 -20.64 -19.48 1.75
C ASN A 224 -19.51 -19.91 2.69
N TRP A 225 -19.70 -19.74 4.00
CA TRP A 225 -18.77 -20.23 5.02
C TRP A 225 -19.46 -21.34 5.82
N ARG A 226 -18.72 -22.43 6.09
CA ARG A 226 -19.23 -23.58 6.87
C ARG A 226 -20.55 -24.15 6.31
N GLY A 227 -20.73 -24.12 4.99
CA GLY A 227 -21.90 -24.63 4.29
C GLY A 227 -23.10 -23.67 4.22
N LYS A 228 -23.01 -22.49 4.85
CA LYS A 228 -24.08 -21.49 4.91
C LYS A 228 -23.66 -20.19 4.24
N GLU A 229 -24.57 -19.56 3.50
CA GLU A 229 -24.36 -18.18 3.08
C GLU A 229 -24.44 -17.25 4.29
N GLU A 230 -23.35 -16.52 4.55
CA GLU A 230 -23.28 -15.53 5.61
C GLU A 230 -22.82 -14.19 5.01
N THR A 231 -23.01 -13.10 5.76
CA THR A 231 -22.43 -11.80 5.44
C THR A 231 -21.60 -11.35 6.63
N LEU A 232 -20.29 -11.21 6.40
CA LEU A 232 -19.34 -10.69 7.38
C LEU A 232 -19.15 -9.19 7.12
N ARG A 233 -19.25 -8.38 8.17
CA ARG A 233 -19.16 -6.91 8.10
C ARG A 233 -17.92 -6.46 8.85
N PHE A 234 -17.07 -5.67 8.21
CA PHE A 234 -15.83 -5.19 8.81
C PHE A 234 -15.68 -3.68 8.67
N HIS A 235 -15.13 -3.09 9.73
CA HIS A 235 -14.37 -1.86 9.69
C HIS A 235 -12.97 -2.19 9.18
N ILE A 236 -12.59 -1.68 8.02
CA ILE A 236 -11.25 -1.84 7.47
C ILE A 236 -10.47 -0.58 7.73
N PHE A 237 -9.34 -0.70 8.41
CA PHE A 237 -8.42 0.41 8.66
C PHE A 237 -7.13 0.23 7.89
N ALA A 238 -6.64 1.27 7.23
CA ALA A 238 -5.28 1.31 6.72
C ALA A 238 -4.39 2.04 7.75
N VAL A 239 -3.51 1.29 8.40
CA VAL A 239 -2.63 1.79 9.46
C VAL A 239 -1.18 1.75 8.99
N HIS A 240 -0.54 2.92 8.88
CA HIS A 240 0.87 3.00 8.54
C HIS A 240 1.74 2.63 9.75
N PRO A 241 2.63 1.63 9.64
CA PRO A 241 3.49 1.27 10.75
C PRO A 241 4.57 2.33 10.99
N THR A 242 4.92 2.54 12.26
CA THR A 242 5.95 3.51 12.69
C THR A 242 7.37 3.10 12.31
N PHE A 243 7.59 1.94 11.70
CA PHE A 243 8.92 1.51 11.28
C PHE A 243 9.16 1.70 9.77
N ASP A 244 8.13 1.97 8.95
CA ASP A 244 8.29 2.34 7.54
C ASP A 244 6.95 2.84 6.96
N SER A 245 6.86 4.12 6.64
CA SER A 245 5.61 4.75 6.18
C SER A 245 5.20 4.35 4.75
N ARG A 246 6.06 3.65 3.99
CA ARG A 246 5.70 3.16 2.64
C ARG A 246 4.70 2.02 2.67
N PHE A 247 4.57 1.38 3.83
CA PHE A 247 3.68 0.25 4.04
C PHE A 247 2.41 0.68 4.77
N ALA A 248 1.36 -0.12 4.63
CA ALA A 248 0.14 -0.02 5.42
C ALA A 248 -0.30 -1.42 5.84
N LEU A 249 -0.84 -1.51 7.06
CA LEU A 249 -1.57 -2.67 7.54
C LEU A 249 -3.05 -2.45 7.24
N LEU A 250 -3.66 -3.34 6.46
CA LEU A 250 -5.10 -3.37 6.26
C LEU A 250 -5.71 -4.30 7.31
N ILE A 251 -6.38 -3.71 8.29
CA ILE A 251 -6.91 -4.40 9.47
C ILE A 251 -8.42 -4.52 9.32
N HIS A 252 -8.95 -5.74 9.29
CA HIS A 252 -10.38 -6.01 9.17
C HIS A 252 -10.97 -6.26 10.56
N GLN A 253 -11.47 -5.23 11.22
CA GLN A 253 -12.10 -5.36 12.53
C GLN A 253 -13.61 -5.62 12.38
N PRO A 254 -14.20 -6.59 13.10
CA PRO A 254 -15.64 -6.85 13.01
C PRO A 254 -16.48 -5.61 13.29
N ALA A 255 -17.45 -5.32 12.40
CA ALA A 255 -18.39 -4.21 12.54
C ALA A 255 -19.70 -4.62 13.21
N ASP A 256 -19.92 -5.93 13.44
CA ASP A 256 -21.09 -6.42 14.17
C ASP A 256 -20.79 -7.68 15.01
N VAL A 257 -21.74 -8.02 15.89
CA VAL A 257 -21.65 -9.15 16.81
C VAL A 257 -21.57 -10.48 16.07
N ASN A 258 -22.20 -10.61 14.91
CA ASN A 258 -22.19 -11.85 14.13
C ASN A 258 -20.80 -12.14 13.57
N THR A 259 -20.17 -11.13 12.96
CA THR A 259 -18.81 -11.17 12.44
C THR A 259 -17.80 -11.36 13.57
N PHE A 260 -18.02 -10.71 14.72
CA PHE A 260 -17.19 -10.93 15.90
C PHE A 260 -17.25 -12.40 16.35
N LYS A 261 -18.46 -12.96 16.49
CA LYS A 261 -18.67 -14.37 16.88
C LYS A 261 -18.13 -15.36 15.85
N PHE A 262 -18.05 -14.97 14.58
CA PHE A 262 -17.46 -15.83 13.53
C PHE A 262 -15.99 -16.13 13.82
N TYR A 263 -15.21 -15.13 14.23
CA TYR A 263 -13.77 -15.24 14.54
C TYR A 263 -13.44 -15.52 16.01
N ALA A 264 -14.42 -15.42 16.92
CA ALA A 264 -14.23 -15.75 18.33
C ALA A 264 -14.28 -17.28 18.61
N LYS A 265 -14.71 -18.08 17.63
CA LYS A 265 -14.79 -19.54 17.67
C LYS A 265 -13.53 -20.17 17.07
#